data_AF-A0AAD9CNI4-F1
#
_entry.id   AF-A0AAD9CNI4-F1
#
_cell.length_a   1.000
_cell.length_b   1.000
_cell.length_c   1.000
_cell.angle_alpha   90.00
_cell.angle_beta   90.00
_cell.angle_gamma   90.00
#
_symmetry.space_group_name_H-M   'P 1'
#
loop_
_entity.id
_entity.type
_entity.pdbx_description
1 polymer ?
#
loop_
_entity_poly.entity_id
_entity_poly.type
_entity_poly.pdbx_seq_one_letter_code
_entity_poly.pdbx_strand_id
1 'polypeptide(L)'
;MKDGGREDPVSRHEVFEDYVNFFFQQCPEVGPCRDPPLLRRAARYLQTGEPAETFPLLPVHRTVLQGCAAPGSDCRKHLSAVSKAAELLETLCVNLFLQPWKKEIRTLKTYTGPFVYHLLPVLGSSTIQSVLASIGYLPHTDTAPR
;
A
#
# COMPACT_ATOMS: atom_id res chain seq x y z
N MET A 1 -17.96 -3.40 -37.58
CA MET A 1 -18.34 -2.68 -36.36
C MET A 1 -17.34 -3.02 -35.27
N LYS A 2 -16.78 -1.98 -34.64
CA LYS A 2 -15.86 -1.93 -33.50
C LYS A 2 -14.43 -2.40 -33.75
N ASP A 3 -13.63 -1.40 -34.12
CA ASP A 3 -12.17 -1.38 -34.09
C ASP A 3 -11.68 -1.84 -32.72
N GLY A 4 -11.04 -3.01 -32.69
CA GLY A 4 -10.36 -3.54 -31.52
C GLY A 4 -9.02 -2.83 -31.39
N GLY A 5 -9.06 -1.57 -30.96
CA GLY A 5 -7.85 -0.84 -30.61
C GLY A 5 -7.10 -1.64 -29.56
N ARG A 6 -5.94 -2.21 -29.94
CA ARG A 6 -4.97 -2.71 -28.98
C ARG A 6 -4.58 -1.51 -28.12
N GLU A 7 -5.10 -1.45 -26.91
CA GLU A 7 -4.58 -0.50 -25.93
C GLU A 7 -3.14 -0.90 -25.65
N ASP A 8 -2.21 0.04 -25.85
CA ASP A 8 -0.80 -0.18 -25.58
C ASP A 8 -0.57 -0.61 -24.13
N PRO A 9 0.43 -1.46 -23.86
CA PRO A 9 0.73 -1.92 -22.52
C PRO A 9 1.01 -0.71 -21.61
N VAL A 10 0.26 -0.60 -20.51
CA VAL A 10 0.41 0.48 -19.55
C VAL A 10 1.73 0.32 -18.80
N SER A 11 2.62 1.31 -18.90
CA SER A 11 3.92 1.28 -18.22
C SER A 11 3.78 1.54 -16.72
N ARG A 12 4.50 0.76 -15.89
CA ARG A 12 4.61 1.00 -14.43
C ARG A 12 5.12 2.42 -14.14
N HIS A 13 6.08 2.89 -14.94
CA HIS A 13 6.73 4.18 -14.76
C HIS A 13 5.73 5.33 -14.95
N GLU A 14 4.94 5.29 -16.01
CA GLU A 14 3.94 6.32 -16.31
C GLU A 14 2.88 6.40 -15.20
N VAL A 15 2.36 5.25 -14.76
CA VAL A 15 1.40 5.20 -13.65
C VAL A 15 1.99 5.80 -12.37
N PHE A 16 3.28 5.53 -12.11
CA PHE A 16 3.98 6.08 -10.95
C PHE A 16 4.17 7.61 -11.05
N GLU A 17 4.56 8.13 -12.21
CA GLU A 17 4.70 9.57 -12.42
C GLU A 17 3.37 10.31 -12.26
N ASP A 18 2.30 9.78 -12.84
CA ASP A 18 0.94 10.30 -12.67
C ASP A 18 0.52 10.33 -11.20
N TYR A 19 0.83 9.26 -10.46
CA TYR A 19 0.55 9.14 -9.03
C TYR A 19 1.29 10.20 -8.21
N VAL A 20 2.59 10.38 -8.47
CA VAL A 20 3.40 11.40 -7.80
C VAL A 20 2.89 12.80 -8.12
N ASN A 21 2.58 13.07 -9.40
CA ASN A 21 2.04 14.36 -9.83
C ASN A 21 0.68 14.68 -9.18
N PHE A 22 -0.19 13.68 -9.04
CA PHE A 22 -1.47 13.82 -8.35
C PHE A 22 -1.28 14.35 -6.92
N PHE A 23 -0.36 13.76 -6.15
CA PHE A 23 -0.11 14.18 -4.77
C PHE A 23 0.64 15.51 -4.64
N PHE A 24 1.45 15.90 -5.63
CA PHE A 24 2.05 17.24 -5.64
C PHE A 24 1.03 18.36 -5.87
N GLN A 25 -0.02 18.09 -6.65
CA GLN A 25 -1.03 19.09 -7.00
C GLN A 25 -2.14 19.24 -5.96
N GLN A 26 -2.35 18.25 -5.08
CA GLN A 26 -3.37 18.30 -4.03
C GLN A 26 -2.74 18.52 -2.65
N CYS A 27 -3.06 19.65 -2.02
CA CYS A 27 -2.59 20.00 -0.68
C CYS A 27 -3.76 20.63 0.09
N PRO A 28 -4.56 19.82 0.82
CA PRO A 28 -4.52 20.03 2.27
C PRO A 28 -4.66 18.76 3.14
N GLU A 29 -5.21 17.64 2.66
CA GLU A 29 -5.40 16.41 3.44
C GLU A 29 -4.78 15.19 2.76
N VAL A 30 -3.83 14.56 3.45
CA VAL A 30 -3.16 13.36 2.97
C VAL A 30 -4.07 12.16 3.22
N GLY A 31 -4.43 11.46 2.14
CA GLY A 31 -5.21 10.23 2.17
C GLY A 31 -4.85 9.31 1.01
N PRO A 32 -5.47 8.13 0.94
CA PRO A 32 -5.24 7.21 -0.17
C PRO A 32 -5.72 7.82 -1.49
N CYS A 33 -5.07 7.47 -2.60
CA CYS A 33 -5.46 7.95 -3.92
C CYS A 33 -6.88 7.52 -4.27
N ARG A 34 -7.74 8.49 -4.58
CA ARG A 34 -9.13 8.26 -5.02
C ARG A 34 -9.39 8.73 -6.46
N ASP A 35 -8.35 9.09 -7.21
CA ASP A 35 -8.50 9.58 -8.58
C ASP A 35 -8.97 8.46 -9.52
N PRO A 36 -10.21 8.53 -10.06
CA PRO A 36 -10.74 7.43 -10.87
C PRO A 36 -9.95 7.14 -12.17
N PRO A 37 -9.45 8.15 -12.92
CA PRO A 37 -8.54 7.93 -14.05
C PRO A 37 -7.27 7.14 -13.67
N LEU A 38 -6.59 7.54 -12.59
CA LEU A 38 -5.37 6.90 -12.13
C LEU A 38 -5.63 5.47 -11.63
N LEU A 39 -6.70 5.26 -10.86
CA LEU A 39 -7.10 3.91 -10.40
C LEU A 39 -7.43 2.98 -11.58
N ARG A 40 -8.06 3.48 -12.65
CA ARG A 40 -8.31 2.69 -13.87
C ARG A 40 -7.03 2.34 -14.61
N ARG A 41 -6.05 3.25 -14.66
CA ARG A 41 -4.73 2.98 -15.26
C ARG A 41 -3.95 1.96 -14.45
N ALA A 42 -3.89 2.12 -13.13
CA ALA A 42 -3.28 1.15 -12.22
C ALA A 42 -3.94 -0.24 -12.36
N ALA A 43 -5.28 -0.31 -12.41
CA ALA A 43 -5.99 -1.58 -12.60
C ALA A 43 -5.61 -2.29 -13.92
N ARG A 44 -5.46 -1.55 -15.03
CA ARG A 44 -4.96 -2.13 -16.30
C ARG A 44 -3.54 -2.66 -16.16
N TYR A 45 -2.64 -1.88 -15.58
CA TYR A 45 -1.26 -2.33 -15.32
C TYR A 45 -1.23 -3.64 -14.51
N LEU A 46 -2.04 -3.73 -13.45
CA LEU A 46 -2.15 -4.93 -12.61
C LEU A 46 -2.72 -6.15 -13.34
N GLN A 47 -3.57 -5.95 -14.35
CA GLN A 47 -4.15 -7.05 -15.15
C GLN A 47 -3.17 -7.61 -16.18
N THR A 48 -2.21 -6.80 -16.63
CA THR A 48 -1.23 -7.19 -17.66
C THR A 48 0.12 -7.62 -17.08
N GLY A 49 0.39 -7.34 -15.80
CA GLY A 49 1.67 -7.60 -15.15
C GLY A 49 1.76 -9.00 -14.52
N GLU A 50 2.99 -9.51 -14.38
CA GLU A 50 3.27 -10.73 -13.64
C GLU A 50 3.09 -10.49 -12.12
N PRO A 51 2.29 -11.30 -11.40
CA PRO A 51 1.98 -11.06 -9.98
C PRO A 51 3.21 -10.95 -9.06
N ALA A 52 4.27 -11.71 -9.37
CA ALA A 52 5.51 -11.74 -8.59
C ALA A 52 6.35 -10.46 -8.76
N GLU A 53 6.30 -9.83 -9.93
CA GLU A 53 7.06 -8.61 -10.23
C GLU A 53 6.29 -7.34 -9.84
N THR A 54 4.98 -7.49 -9.67
CA THR A 54 4.06 -6.38 -9.39
C THR A 54 4.21 -5.85 -7.95
N PHE A 55 4.45 -6.74 -6.98
CA PHE A 55 4.50 -6.39 -5.56
C PHE A 55 5.82 -6.86 -4.90
N PRO A 56 6.94 -6.15 -5.11
CA PRO A 56 8.23 -6.57 -4.58
C PRO A 56 8.36 -6.46 -3.05
N LEU A 57 7.59 -5.54 -2.44
CA LEU A 57 7.69 -5.24 -1.00
C LEU A 57 6.58 -5.89 -0.16
N LEU A 58 5.46 -6.24 -0.78
CA LEU A 58 4.27 -6.73 -0.08
C LEU A 58 3.85 -8.09 -0.64
N PRO A 59 3.59 -9.10 0.22
CA PRO A 59 3.17 -10.42 -0.22
C PRO A 59 1.66 -10.45 -0.58
N VAL A 60 1.16 -9.47 -1.35
CA VAL A 60 -0.27 -9.22 -1.58
C VAL A 60 -0.99 -10.48 -2.07
N HIS A 61 -0.47 -11.12 -3.12
CA HIS A 61 -1.08 -12.32 -3.70
C HIS A 61 -1.17 -13.46 -2.66
N ARG A 62 -0.08 -13.72 -1.94
CA ARG A 62 -0.04 -14.74 -0.88
C ARG A 62 -1.02 -14.42 0.24
N THR A 63 -1.05 -13.18 0.73
CA THR A 63 -1.98 -12.73 1.77
C THR A 63 -3.43 -12.92 1.36
N VAL A 64 -3.79 -12.57 0.11
CA VAL A 64 -5.15 -12.75 -0.40
C VAL A 64 -5.51 -14.22 -0.49
N LEU A 65 -4.66 -15.05 -1.11
CA LEU A 65 -4.92 -16.48 -1.26
C LEU A 65 -5.08 -17.19 0.09
N GLN A 66 -4.19 -16.92 1.05
CA GLN A 66 -4.24 -17.56 2.37
C GLN A 66 -5.52 -17.21 3.13
N GLY A 67 -5.93 -15.94 3.13
CA GLY A 67 -7.12 -15.53 3.87
C GLY A 67 -8.43 -15.98 3.23
N CYS A 68 -8.47 -16.12 1.90
CA CYS A 68 -9.66 -16.64 1.20
C CYS A 68 -9.74 -18.18 1.20
N ALA A 69 -8.63 -18.90 1.39
CA ALA A 69 -8.60 -20.35 1.43
C ALA A 69 -8.91 -20.95 2.82
N ALA A 70 -8.95 -20.13 3.88
CA ALA A 70 -9.20 -20.60 5.23
C ALA A 70 -10.64 -21.13 5.39
N PRO A 71 -10.85 -22.27 6.08
CA PRO A 71 -12.19 -22.81 6.31
C PRO A 71 -13.08 -21.84 7.08
N GLY A 72 -14.30 -21.60 6.59
CA GLY A 72 -15.24 -20.64 7.19
C GLY A 72 -14.86 -19.16 7.00
N SER A 73 -13.85 -18.87 6.18
CA SER A 73 -13.46 -17.50 5.88
C SER A 73 -14.47 -16.79 4.97
N ASP A 74 -14.65 -15.51 5.24
CA ASP A 74 -15.39 -14.60 4.36
C ASP A 74 -14.36 -13.85 3.49
N CYS A 75 -14.12 -14.38 2.29
CA CYS A 75 -13.13 -13.82 1.37
C CYS A 75 -13.43 -12.34 1.02
N ARG A 76 -14.70 -11.92 0.99
CA ARG A 76 -15.06 -10.51 0.76
C ARG A 76 -14.59 -9.63 1.93
N LYS A 77 -14.82 -10.06 3.17
CA LYS A 77 -14.31 -9.34 4.35
C LYS A 77 -12.78 -9.31 4.37
N HIS A 78 -12.13 -10.42 4.02
CA HIS A 78 -10.67 -10.48 3.94
C HIS A 78 -10.11 -9.50 2.90
N LEU A 79 -10.66 -9.49 1.69
CA LEU A 79 -10.27 -8.52 0.64
C LEU A 79 -10.50 -7.07 1.09
N SER A 80 -11.60 -6.79 1.79
CA SER A 80 -11.85 -5.48 2.37
C SER A 80 -10.79 -5.10 3.41
N ALA A 81 -10.35 -6.05 4.24
CA ALA A 81 -9.29 -5.82 5.22
C ALA A 81 -7.94 -5.55 4.53
N VAL A 82 -7.60 -6.31 3.49
CA VAL A 82 -6.38 -6.10 2.68
C VAL A 82 -6.41 -4.72 2.04
N SER A 83 -7.55 -4.30 1.48
CA SER A 83 -7.72 -2.95 0.93
C SER A 83 -7.49 -1.86 1.99
N LYS A 84 -8.01 -2.04 3.21
CA LYS A 84 -7.81 -1.07 4.31
C LYS A 84 -6.36 -1.01 4.78
N ALA A 85 -5.67 -2.13 4.81
CA ALA A 85 -4.24 -2.16 5.10
C ALA A 85 -3.42 -1.41 4.05
N ALA A 86 -3.73 -1.61 2.77
CA ALA A 86 -3.08 -0.90 1.67
C ALA A 86 -3.34 0.61 1.75
N GLU A 87 -4.58 1.04 2.02
CA GLU A 87 -4.93 2.46 2.21
C GLU A 87 -4.15 3.11 3.36
N LEU A 88 -3.96 2.39 4.47
CA LEU A 88 -3.19 2.88 5.62
C LEU A 88 -1.70 3.00 5.29
N LEU A 89 -1.12 1.99 4.63
CA LEU A 89 0.29 2.03 4.20
C LEU A 89 0.53 3.14 3.18
N GLU A 90 -0.39 3.33 2.23
CA GLU A 90 -0.34 4.42 1.27
C GLU A 90 -0.35 5.78 1.98
N THR A 91 -1.30 5.97 2.90
CA THR A 91 -1.41 7.20 3.69
C THR A 91 -0.11 7.49 4.46
N LEU A 92 0.51 6.46 5.03
CA LEU A 92 1.80 6.60 5.70
C LEU A 92 2.91 7.04 4.74
N CYS A 93 3.06 6.37 3.59
CA CYS A 93 4.06 6.68 2.58
C CYS A 93 3.89 8.10 2.02
N VAL A 94 2.65 8.51 1.71
CA VAL A 94 2.35 9.84 1.18
C VAL A 94 2.61 10.91 2.23
N ASN A 95 2.25 10.68 3.50
CA ASN A 95 2.57 11.61 4.57
C ASN A 95 4.08 11.79 4.74
N LEU A 96 4.85 10.70 4.67
CA LEU A 96 6.31 10.74 4.70
C LEU A 96 6.88 11.48 3.50
N PHE A 97 6.33 11.26 2.30
CA PHE A 97 6.77 11.92 1.07
C PHE A 97 6.49 13.42 1.07
N LEU A 98 5.26 13.83 1.44
CA LEU A 98 4.83 15.22 1.37
C LEU A 98 5.23 16.05 2.60
N GLN A 99 5.33 15.42 3.78
CA GLN A 99 5.49 16.13 5.05
C GLN A 99 6.58 15.51 5.97
N PRO A 100 7.80 15.23 5.47
CA PRO A 100 8.86 14.55 6.23
C PRO A 100 9.38 15.34 7.44
N TRP A 101 9.07 16.64 7.54
CA TRP A 101 9.48 17.50 8.66
C TRP A 101 8.58 17.39 9.90
N LYS A 102 7.36 16.86 9.78
CA LYS A 102 6.42 16.74 10.90
C LYS A 102 6.88 15.71 11.91
N LYS A 103 6.78 16.03 13.21
CA LYS A 103 7.24 15.15 14.29
C LYS A 103 6.45 13.85 14.35
N GLU A 104 5.13 13.89 14.18
CA GLU A 104 4.28 12.70 14.16
C GLU A 104 4.57 11.78 12.96
N ILE A 105 5.14 12.32 11.89
CA ILE A 105 5.54 11.53 10.72
C ILE A 105 6.93 10.94 10.93
N ARG A 106 7.87 11.65 11.58
CA ARG A 106 9.21 11.11 11.86
C ARG A 106 9.20 9.96 12.87
N THR A 107 8.29 10.00 13.84
CA THR A 107 8.18 8.96 14.88
C THR A 107 6.83 8.27 14.80
N LEU A 108 6.84 7.03 14.32
CA LEU A 108 5.64 6.24 14.14
C LEU A 108 5.31 5.40 15.38
N LYS A 109 4.07 5.52 15.87
CA LYS A 109 3.54 4.64 16.92
C LYS A 109 2.81 3.46 16.30
N THR A 110 3.43 2.28 16.39
CA THR A 110 2.89 1.03 15.82
C THR A 110 1.86 0.33 16.72
N TYR A 111 1.80 0.68 18.01
CA TYR A 111 0.76 0.20 18.95
C TYR A 111 -0.43 1.16 18.99
N THR A 112 -1.02 1.44 17.82
CA THR A 112 -2.19 2.30 17.67
C THR A 112 -3.33 1.52 17.03
N GLY A 113 -4.56 2.00 17.22
CA GLY A 113 -5.77 1.39 16.65
C GLY A 113 -5.61 1.02 15.17
N PRO A 114 -5.20 1.95 14.27
CA PRO A 114 -5.05 1.63 12.85
C PRO A 114 -4.07 0.50 12.56
N PHE A 115 -2.92 0.46 13.23
CA PHE A 115 -1.94 -0.62 13.05
C PHE A 115 -2.50 -1.98 13.50
N VAL A 116 -3.14 -2.00 14.67
CA VAL A 116 -3.68 -3.22 15.28
C VAL A 116 -4.90 -3.73 14.51
N TYR A 117 -5.78 -2.85 14.05
CA TYR A 117 -7.04 -3.23 13.41
C TYR A 117 -6.98 -3.31 11.88
N HIS A 118 -5.98 -2.70 11.23
CA HIS A 118 -5.89 -2.74 9.77
C HIS A 118 -4.67 -3.49 9.25
N LEU A 119 -3.50 -3.44 9.92
CA LEU A 119 -2.31 -4.13 9.40
C LEU A 119 -2.17 -5.55 9.96
N LEU A 120 -2.20 -5.73 11.28
CA LEU A 120 -1.99 -7.04 11.91
C LEU A 120 -2.96 -8.15 11.44
N PRO A 121 -4.24 -7.87 11.11
CA PRO A 121 -5.14 -8.92 10.64
C PRO A 121 -4.76 -9.50 9.27
N VAL A 122 -3.94 -8.81 8.49
CA VAL A 122 -3.59 -9.21 7.11
C VAL A 122 -2.11 -9.39 6.86
N LEU A 123 -1.24 -8.75 7.65
CA LEU A 123 0.21 -8.81 7.53
C LEU A 123 0.82 -9.28 8.84
N GLY A 124 1.75 -10.23 8.76
CA GLY A 124 2.54 -10.63 9.91
C GLY A 124 3.45 -9.50 10.38
N SER A 125 3.77 -9.50 11.68
CA SER A 125 4.61 -8.45 12.29
C SER A 125 5.96 -8.27 11.58
N SER A 126 6.59 -9.36 11.14
CA SER A 126 7.84 -9.29 10.38
C SER A 126 7.67 -8.55 9.05
N THR A 127 6.62 -8.83 8.30
CA THR A 127 6.31 -8.11 7.04
C THR A 127 6.08 -6.64 7.29
N ILE A 128 5.33 -6.28 8.34
CA ILE A 128 5.11 -4.87 8.71
C ILE A 128 6.44 -4.19 9.03
N GLN A 129 7.30 -4.83 9.84
CA GLN A 129 8.62 -4.27 10.16
C GLN A 129 9.51 -4.11 8.93
N SER A 130 9.52 -5.09 8.01
CA SER A 130 10.29 -5.00 6.76
C SER A 130 9.80 -3.86 5.87
N VAL A 131 8.48 -3.67 5.74
CA VAL A 131 7.89 -2.57 4.97
C VAL A 131 8.25 -1.22 5.60
N LEU A 132 8.09 -1.09 6.92
CA LEU A 132 8.46 0.13 7.66
C LEU A 132 9.95 0.46 7.51
N ALA A 133 10.83 -0.54 7.62
CA ALA A 133 12.27 -0.37 7.42
C ALA A 133 12.60 0.07 5.98
N SER A 134 11.89 -0.45 4.98
CA SER A 134 12.10 -0.08 3.57
C SER A 134 11.81 1.40 3.27
N ILE A 135 10.98 2.05 4.09
CA ILE A 135 10.67 3.49 4.00
C ILE A 135 11.41 4.32 5.06
N GLY A 136 12.37 3.72 5.77
CA GLY A 136 13.26 4.42 6.71
C GLY A 136 12.80 4.44 8.17
N TYR A 137 11.71 3.77 8.53
CA TYR A 137 11.33 3.59 9.94
C TYR A 137 12.03 2.37 10.53
N LEU A 138 13.00 2.62 11.41
CA LEU A 138 13.66 1.58 12.18
C LEU A 138 13.06 1.48 13.58
N PRO A 139 12.95 0.28 14.17
CA PRO A 139 12.54 0.12 15.55
C PRO A 139 13.46 0.94 16.46
N HIS A 140 12.87 1.75 17.35
CA HIS A 140 13.64 2.38 18.40
C HIS A 140 13.97 1.31 19.44
N THR A 141 15.18 0.77 19.39
CA THR A 141 15.71 -0.08 20.45
C THR A 141 16.04 0.82 21.63
N ASP A 142 15.12 0.97 22.57
CA ASP A 142 15.44 1.50 23.89
C ASP A 142 16.20 0.41 24.66
N THR A 143 17.45 0.17 24.25
CA THR A 143 18.33 -0.82 24.86
C THR A 143 19.74 -0.25 24.87
N ALA A 144 19.92 0.78 25.70
CA ALA A 144 21.21 0.93 26.36
C ALA A 144 21.30 -0.21 27.39
N PRO A 145 22.31 -1.10 27.32
CA PRO A 145 22.57 -2.02 28.44
C PRO A 145 22.95 -1.17 29.65
N ARG A 146 22.25 -1.36 30.76
CA ARG A 146 22.77 -1.01 32.09
C ARG A 146 23.67 -2.14 32.57
#